data_AF-A0A2G8L0P9-F1
#
_entry.id   AF-A0A2G8L0P9-F1
#
_cell.length_a   1.000
_cell.length_b   1.000
_cell.length_c   1.000
_cell.angle_alpha   90.00
_cell.angle_beta   90.00
_cell.angle_gamma   90.00
#
_symmetry.space_group_name_H-M   'P 1'
#
loop_
_entity.id
_entity.type
_entity.pdbx_description
1 polymer ?
#
loop_
_entity_poly.entity_id
_entity_poly.type
_entity_poly.pdbx_seq_one_letter_code
_entity_poly.pdbx_strand_id
1 'polypeptide(L)'
;MSPLVKTSPEMSGKDRNLQGCDVLISEDILSISPHCEHGPTLLFEKYYGKGNVKRFFACSAYRDRKYCKFYQPFDEKSFNHLKGQKCSKMYKTEETRRRKLLVMRIHGTTEFLVKTIKSLHFDKVLCVGVPRLHETLLKDKAQLKIDSLLLDIDERFAQFFSSSEFCRYNMFNDYFFCGSSRVTLQSFLRNQRVLLVMDPPFGGLVEALAFTISQITNSSSLDTNSPSSLRVMWIFPYFMEKRILSALPNFHMLDYKVSYDNHVTFKNGSKSSKNSPVRIFTDISPAKISLPADEGYWYCSKCKLFSAPENLHCDKCNKCPSKDGSTYRHCTSCDRCVKPAYTHCALCKRCELPSHNCNRVLAGCHLCGDSSHKRRECPQHKTFQFRTTDKPNILHSREEKNLSREEGQPNETDENLERKRHSKNRFILGSRKLGKRSYFKHLRRGLYQDYIREYVSRRRLRGLRSTISITT
;
A
#
# COMPACT_ATOMS: atom_id res chain seq x y z
N MET A 1 -57.83 1.74 10.46
CA MET A 1 -57.26 2.48 11.60
C MET A 1 -55.76 2.20 11.68
N SER A 2 -54.95 3.20 11.31
CA SER A 2 -53.56 3.37 11.77
C SER A 2 -53.54 3.56 13.31
N PRO A 3 -52.42 3.87 13.99
CA PRO A 3 -51.03 3.35 13.96
C PRO A 3 -50.43 3.21 15.38
N LEU A 4 -49.24 2.62 15.51
CA LEU A 4 -48.21 3.02 16.50
C LEU A 4 -46.84 2.80 15.84
N VAL A 5 -46.30 3.79 15.12
CA VAL A 5 -45.34 4.80 15.61
C VAL A 5 -44.27 4.17 16.52
N LYS A 6 -43.08 3.92 15.96
CA LYS A 6 -41.84 4.12 16.70
C LYS A 6 -41.00 5.15 15.96
N THR A 7 -40.93 6.29 16.63
CA THR A 7 -40.20 7.48 16.33
C THR A 7 -38.72 7.19 16.09
N SER A 8 -38.21 7.87 15.07
CA SER A 8 -36.79 8.13 14.84
C SER A 8 -36.08 8.56 16.13
N PRO A 9 -34.89 8.01 16.45
CA PRO A 9 -34.01 8.66 17.40
C PRO A 9 -33.51 9.94 16.74
N GLU A 10 -33.86 11.07 17.34
CA GLU A 10 -33.28 12.37 17.08
C GLU A 10 -31.76 12.24 16.99
N MET A 11 -31.22 12.69 15.86
CA MET A 11 -29.79 12.76 15.61
C MET A 11 -29.18 13.81 16.55
N SER A 12 -28.81 13.37 17.76
CA SER A 12 -27.93 14.15 18.61
C SER A 12 -26.59 14.29 17.90
N GLY A 13 -26.31 15.52 17.46
CA GLY A 13 -25.07 15.87 16.82
C GLY A 13 -23.90 15.67 17.79
N LYS A 14 -22.91 14.90 17.36
CA LYS A 14 -21.48 15.14 17.65
C LYS A 14 -20.62 14.31 16.68
N ASP A 15 -19.59 14.97 16.16
CA ASP A 15 -18.44 14.44 15.39
C ASP A 15 -18.59 14.12 13.88
N ARG A 16 -18.80 15.17 13.06
CA ARG A 16 -18.69 15.12 11.58
C ARG A 16 -17.29 15.48 11.02
N ASN A 17 -16.20 15.06 11.65
CA ASN A 17 -14.83 15.42 11.22
C ASN A 17 -14.00 14.23 10.73
N LEU A 18 -14.48 13.51 9.71
CA LEU A 18 -13.77 12.35 9.16
C LEU A 18 -13.55 12.49 7.64
N GLN A 19 -12.27 12.50 7.25
CA GLN A 19 -11.78 12.53 5.87
C GLN A 19 -11.07 11.19 5.57
N GLY A 20 -11.35 10.57 4.43
CA GLY A 20 -10.74 9.29 4.04
C GLY A 20 -10.73 9.10 2.53
N CYS A 21 -10.00 8.09 2.04
CA CYS A 21 -9.94 7.74 0.62
C CYS A 21 -9.77 6.22 0.48
N ASP A 22 -10.71 5.60 -0.22
CA ASP A 22 -10.69 4.18 -0.58
C ASP A 22 -10.43 4.01 -2.08
N VAL A 23 -10.05 2.79 -2.46
CA VAL A 23 -9.79 2.38 -3.84
C VAL A 23 -10.81 1.32 -4.18
N LEU A 24 -11.54 1.53 -5.28
CA LEU A 24 -12.47 0.57 -5.85
C LEU A 24 -11.75 -0.08 -7.05
N ILE A 25 -11.51 -1.39 -6.97
CA ILE A 25 -10.76 -2.12 -7.99
C ILE A 25 -11.42 -3.48 -8.25
N SER A 26 -11.62 -3.78 -9.54
CA SER A 26 -12.06 -5.07 -10.07
C SER A 26 -11.69 -5.13 -11.55
N GLU A 27 -11.75 -6.32 -12.17
CA GLU A 27 -11.55 -6.45 -13.62
C GLU A 27 -12.51 -5.56 -14.42
N ASP A 28 -13.80 -5.57 -14.05
CA ASP A 28 -14.82 -4.74 -14.69
C ASP A 28 -14.48 -3.25 -14.62
N ILE A 29 -14.09 -2.75 -13.44
CA ILE A 29 -13.72 -1.34 -13.27
C ILE A 29 -12.50 -1.01 -14.11
N LEU A 30 -11.46 -1.86 -14.09
CA LEU A 30 -10.23 -1.62 -14.85
C LEU A 30 -10.47 -1.64 -16.36
N SER A 31 -11.38 -2.49 -16.87
CA SER A 31 -11.67 -2.63 -18.31
C SER A 31 -12.23 -1.35 -18.95
N ILE A 32 -12.93 -0.53 -18.17
CA ILE A 32 -13.54 0.74 -18.59
C ILE A 32 -12.85 1.96 -17.97
N SER A 33 -11.82 1.74 -17.15
CA SER A 33 -11.06 2.83 -16.55
C SER A 33 -10.32 3.61 -17.63
N PRO A 34 -10.36 4.95 -17.61
CA PRO A 34 -9.53 5.77 -18.48
C PRO A 34 -8.04 5.42 -18.33
N HIS A 35 -7.28 5.54 -19.42
CA HIS A 35 -5.85 5.29 -19.38
C HIS A 35 -5.05 6.58 -19.19
N CYS A 36 -3.99 6.47 -18.40
CA CYS A 36 -2.88 7.41 -18.42
C CYS A 36 -1.65 6.72 -19.05
N GLU A 37 -0.53 7.42 -19.15
CA GLU A 37 0.74 6.85 -19.62
C GLU A 37 1.28 5.67 -18.78
N HIS A 38 0.65 5.40 -17.63
CA HIS A 38 0.98 4.30 -16.72
C HIS A 38 -0.04 3.14 -16.76
N GLY A 39 -0.92 3.12 -17.77
CA GLY A 39 -2.00 2.15 -17.92
C GLY A 39 -3.34 2.61 -17.31
N PRO A 40 -4.28 1.67 -17.07
CA PRO A 40 -5.59 1.95 -16.49
C PRO A 40 -5.48 2.72 -15.17
N THR A 41 -6.30 3.74 -15.03
CA THR A 41 -6.40 4.52 -13.78
C THR A 41 -7.17 3.73 -12.72
N LEU A 42 -7.04 4.13 -11.46
CA LEU A 42 -7.83 3.55 -10.37
C LEU A 42 -9.00 4.46 -10.03
N LEU A 43 -10.14 3.86 -9.71
CA LEU A 43 -11.29 4.55 -9.17
C LEU A 43 -11.11 4.75 -7.66
N PHE A 44 -11.09 6.01 -7.24
CA PHE A 44 -10.99 6.39 -5.84
C PHE A 44 -12.34 6.86 -5.32
N GLU A 45 -12.67 6.51 -4.09
CA GLU A 45 -13.81 7.04 -3.36
C GLU A 45 -13.31 7.86 -2.17
N LYS A 46 -13.52 9.18 -2.20
CA LYS A 46 -13.05 10.10 -1.16
C LYS A 46 -14.21 10.67 -0.36
N TYR A 47 -14.07 10.56 0.95
CA TYR A 47 -15.05 11.02 1.93
C TYR A 47 -14.63 12.39 2.47
N TYR A 48 -15.58 13.31 2.46
CA TYR A 48 -15.50 14.61 3.11
C TYR A 48 -16.43 14.57 4.32
N GLY A 49 -16.02 15.22 5.42
CA GLY A 49 -16.87 15.32 6.61
C GLY A 49 -18.28 15.79 6.24
N LYS A 50 -19.29 15.34 7.01
CA LYS A 50 -20.74 15.51 6.75
C LYS A 50 -21.37 14.54 5.72
N GLY A 51 -20.72 13.42 5.40
CA GLY A 51 -21.34 12.36 4.57
C GLY A 51 -21.19 12.55 3.06
N ASN A 52 -20.47 13.59 2.62
CA ASN A 52 -20.19 13.85 1.21
C ASN A 52 -19.16 12.86 0.66
N VAL A 53 -19.50 12.18 -0.43
CA VAL A 53 -18.61 11.24 -1.12
C VAL A 53 -18.34 11.77 -2.53
N LYS A 54 -17.07 11.80 -2.95
CA LYS A 54 -16.71 12.05 -4.35
C LYS A 54 -15.90 10.90 -4.88
N ARG A 55 -16.29 10.41 -6.06
CA ARG A 55 -15.55 9.41 -6.82
C ARG A 55 -14.77 10.08 -7.95
N PHE A 56 -13.57 9.57 -8.23
CA PHE A 56 -12.73 10.06 -9.32
C PHE A 56 -11.71 9.01 -9.76
N PHE A 57 -11.33 9.03 -11.03
CA PHE A 57 -10.20 8.29 -11.57
C PHE A 57 -8.91 9.10 -11.40
N ALA A 58 -7.85 8.42 -10.95
CA ALA A 58 -6.51 8.98 -10.87
C ALA A 58 -5.45 7.92 -11.18
N CYS A 59 -4.23 8.36 -11.47
CA CYS A 59 -3.13 7.47 -11.82
C CYS A 59 -2.89 6.39 -10.75
N SER A 60 -2.82 5.14 -11.18
CA SER A 60 -2.57 3.96 -10.33
C SER A 60 -1.18 3.97 -9.71
N ALA A 61 -0.18 4.39 -10.50
CA ALA A 61 1.21 4.37 -10.07
C ALA A 61 1.61 5.67 -9.33
N TYR A 62 1.17 6.83 -9.80
CA TYR A 62 1.61 8.15 -9.33
C TYR A 62 0.48 8.93 -8.65
N ARG A 63 0.43 8.86 -7.32
CA ARG A 63 -0.63 9.54 -6.53
C ARG A 63 -0.47 11.05 -6.42
N ASP A 64 0.75 11.58 -6.59
CA ASP A 64 0.98 13.02 -6.60
C ASP A 64 0.79 13.54 -8.03
N ARG A 65 -0.14 14.49 -8.19
CA ARG A 65 -0.50 15.11 -9.47
C ARG A 65 0.67 15.84 -10.14
N LYS A 66 1.77 16.06 -9.41
CA LYS A 66 3.03 16.56 -9.97
C LYS A 66 3.69 15.56 -10.91
N TYR A 67 3.51 14.26 -10.68
CA TYR A 67 4.16 13.21 -11.46
C TYR A 67 3.26 12.62 -12.54
N CYS A 68 1.95 12.61 -12.33
CA CYS A 68 0.98 12.31 -13.38
C CYS A 68 -0.25 13.20 -13.15
N LYS A 69 -0.54 14.10 -14.10
CA LYS A 69 -1.61 15.10 -13.93
C LYS A 69 -3.02 14.51 -14.10
N PHE A 70 -3.12 13.25 -14.52
CA PHE A 70 -4.40 12.58 -14.79
C PHE A 70 -5.34 12.64 -13.59
N TYR A 71 -6.52 13.22 -13.80
CA TYR A 71 -7.61 13.27 -12.84
C TYR A 71 -8.91 13.43 -13.61
N GLN A 72 -9.87 12.54 -13.37
CA GLN A 72 -11.19 12.61 -13.99
C GLN A 72 -12.26 12.36 -12.93
N PRO A 73 -13.19 13.30 -12.66
CA PRO A 73 -14.35 13.03 -11.84
C PRO A 73 -15.13 11.82 -12.36
N PHE A 74 -15.62 10.99 -11.45
CA PHE A 74 -16.46 9.86 -11.83
C PHE A 74 -17.87 10.36 -12.14
N ASP A 75 -18.39 9.96 -13.29
CA ASP A 75 -19.77 10.20 -13.71
C ASP A 75 -20.48 8.86 -13.95
N GLU A 76 -21.52 8.59 -13.17
CA GLU A 76 -22.29 7.34 -13.22
C GLU A 76 -22.97 7.11 -14.57
N LYS A 77 -23.45 8.19 -15.23
CA LYS A 77 -24.14 8.07 -16.52
C LYS A 77 -23.16 7.63 -17.61
N SER A 78 -22.00 8.27 -17.67
CA SER A 78 -20.91 7.91 -18.59
C SER A 78 -20.39 6.49 -18.33
N PHE A 79 -20.24 6.09 -17.06
CA PHE A 79 -19.73 4.76 -16.72
C PHE A 79 -20.67 3.62 -17.14
N ASN A 80 -21.98 3.77 -16.96
CA ASN A 80 -22.95 2.76 -17.36
C ASN A 80 -23.07 2.63 -18.88
N HIS A 81 -22.84 3.72 -19.63
CA HIS A 81 -22.84 3.71 -21.09
C HIS A 81 -21.57 3.09 -21.69
N LEU A 82 -20.44 3.18 -20.98
CA LEU A 82 -19.13 2.66 -21.42
C LEU A 82 -18.91 1.17 -21.10
N LYS A 83 -19.86 0.49 -20.43
CA LYS A 83 -19.81 -0.97 -20.25
C LYS A 83 -19.75 -1.64 -21.63
N GLY A 84 -18.59 -2.21 -21.97
CA GLY A 84 -18.34 -2.86 -23.26
C GLY A 84 -17.56 -2.04 -24.30
N GLN A 85 -17.16 -0.80 -24.00
CA GLN A 85 -16.31 0.01 -24.87
C GLN A 85 -14.92 0.23 -24.23
N LYS A 86 -13.85 -0.22 -24.90
CA LYS A 86 -12.47 0.04 -24.45
C LYS A 86 -12.15 1.53 -24.56
N CYS A 87 -11.75 2.16 -23.44
CA CYS A 87 -11.35 3.56 -23.45
C CYS A 87 -9.99 3.73 -24.15
N SER A 88 -10.00 4.36 -25.34
CA SER A 88 -8.81 4.56 -26.20
C SER A 88 -8.12 5.92 -26.02
N LYS A 89 -8.58 6.77 -25.09
CA LYS A 89 -8.00 8.12 -24.90
C LYS A 89 -6.74 8.08 -24.04
N MET A 90 -5.59 8.22 -24.70
CA MET A 90 -4.27 8.30 -24.07
C MET A 90 -3.86 9.76 -23.86
N TYR A 91 -3.85 10.24 -22.62
CA TYR A 91 -3.41 11.60 -22.30
C TYR A 91 -1.89 11.63 -22.09
N LYS A 92 -1.16 12.30 -22.99
CA LYS A 92 0.29 12.56 -22.84
C LYS A 92 0.50 13.69 -21.83
N THR A 93 1.36 13.47 -20.83
CA THR A 93 1.81 14.53 -19.92
C THR A 93 3.33 14.55 -19.84
N GLU A 94 3.94 15.74 -19.78
CA GLU A 94 5.39 15.88 -19.66
C GLU A 94 5.92 15.30 -18.34
N GLU A 95 6.84 14.35 -18.49
CA GLU A 95 7.42 13.54 -17.43
C GLU A 95 8.31 14.38 -16.50
N THR A 96 7.84 14.68 -15.28
CA THR A 96 8.65 15.39 -14.28
C THR A 96 9.19 14.46 -13.19
N ARG A 97 10.28 13.75 -13.50
CA ARG A 97 11.31 13.16 -12.60
C ARG A 97 10.94 12.69 -11.17
N ARG A 98 11.22 11.38 -10.97
CA ARG A 98 11.80 10.67 -9.80
C ARG A 98 10.89 10.28 -8.63
N ARG A 99 10.51 9.00 -8.60
CA ARG A 99 10.18 8.28 -7.37
C ARG A 99 11.40 8.12 -6.47
N LYS A 100 11.19 8.16 -5.16
CA LYS A 100 12.14 7.62 -4.17
C LYS A 100 11.81 6.14 -4.01
N LEU A 101 12.53 5.29 -4.70
CA LEU A 101 12.47 3.84 -4.52
C LEU A 101 13.44 3.44 -3.40
N LEU A 102 12.96 2.61 -2.48
CA LEU A 102 13.80 1.95 -1.51
C LEU A 102 14.56 0.85 -2.25
N VAL A 103 15.85 0.74 -1.97
CA VAL A 103 16.69 -0.30 -2.58
C VAL A 103 16.94 -1.33 -1.51
N MET A 104 16.38 -2.53 -1.69
CA MET A 104 16.58 -3.66 -0.77
C MET A 104 18.07 -3.88 -0.57
N ARG A 105 18.47 -4.11 0.69
CA ARG A 105 19.89 -4.26 1.04
C ARG A 105 20.47 -5.53 0.44
N ILE A 106 21.65 -5.39 -0.17
CA ILE A 106 22.35 -6.52 -0.80
C ILE A 106 22.73 -7.58 0.24
N HIS A 107 23.24 -7.17 1.41
CA HIS A 107 23.74 -8.08 2.46
C HIS A 107 22.73 -8.28 3.61
N GLY A 108 22.37 -9.53 3.94
CA GLY A 108 21.32 -9.87 4.91
C GLY A 108 19.99 -10.28 4.23
N THR A 109 19.12 -9.32 3.89
CA THR A 109 17.76 -9.64 3.35
C THR A 109 17.83 -10.49 2.09
N THR A 110 18.68 -10.15 1.14
CA THR A 110 18.79 -10.89 -0.14
C THR A 110 19.31 -12.30 0.10
N GLU A 111 20.33 -12.46 0.95
CA GLU A 111 20.92 -13.75 1.32
C GLU A 111 19.88 -14.63 2.05
N PHE A 112 19.11 -14.06 2.97
CA PHE A 112 18.00 -14.73 3.63
C PHE A 112 16.95 -15.22 2.62
N LEU A 113 16.53 -14.37 1.67
CA LEU A 113 15.57 -14.75 0.64
C LEU A 113 16.11 -15.88 -0.23
N VAL A 114 17.36 -15.78 -0.72
CA VAL A 114 18.00 -16.82 -1.55
C VAL A 114 18.11 -18.15 -0.79
N LYS A 115 18.52 -18.12 0.49
CA LYS A 115 18.56 -19.32 1.35
C LYS A 115 17.17 -19.92 1.52
N THR A 116 16.15 -19.08 1.73
CA THR A 116 14.77 -19.52 1.89
C THR A 116 14.24 -20.16 0.61
N ILE A 117 14.47 -19.53 -0.56
CA ILE A 117 14.09 -20.04 -1.88
C ILE A 117 14.68 -21.45 -2.11
N LYS A 118 15.97 -21.64 -1.82
CA LYS A 118 16.63 -22.96 -1.91
C LYS A 118 16.01 -23.98 -0.94
N SER A 119 15.87 -23.61 0.34
CA SER A 119 15.39 -24.53 1.38
C SER A 119 13.96 -25.00 1.15
N LEU A 120 13.14 -24.20 0.46
CA LEU A 120 11.76 -24.52 0.12
C LEU A 120 11.61 -25.12 -1.28
N HIS A 121 12.73 -25.39 -1.96
CA HIS A 121 12.80 -26.03 -3.28
C HIS A 121 11.92 -25.31 -4.30
N PHE A 122 12.09 -23.99 -4.46
CA PHE A 122 11.47 -23.25 -5.56
C PHE A 122 12.40 -23.24 -6.76
N ASP A 123 11.83 -23.49 -7.95
CA ASP A 123 12.57 -23.53 -9.22
C ASP A 123 12.62 -22.15 -9.89
N LYS A 124 11.61 -21.32 -9.61
CA LYS A 124 11.38 -20.04 -10.27
C LYS A 124 11.02 -18.96 -9.27
N VAL A 125 11.50 -17.74 -9.52
CA VAL A 125 11.19 -16.55 -8.71
C VAL A 125 10.68 -15.42 -9.59
N LEU A 126 9.40 -15.09 -9.42
CA LEU A 126 8.77 -13.92 -10.04
C LEU A 126 9.02 -12.70 -9.15
N CYS A 127 9.92 -11.82 -9.56
CA CYS A 127 10.28 -10.61 -8.83
C CYS A 127 9.38 -9.44 -9.28
N VAL A 128 8.50 -8.95 -8.40
CA VAL A 128 7.61 -7.81 -8.69
C VAL A 128 8.11 -6.56 -7.94
N GLY A 129 8.82 -5.69 -8.64
CA GLY A 129 9.46 -4.51 -8.03
C GLY A 129 10.65 -4.84 -7.13
N VAL A 130 11.32 -5.99 -7.34
CA VAL A 130 12.45 -6.45 -6.50
C VAL A 130 13.72 -6.68 -7.36
N PRO A 131 14.24 -5.64 -8.04
CA PRO A 131 15.34 -5.80 -9.00
C PRO A 131 16.63 -6.36 -8.40
N ARG A 132 16.94 -6.04 -7.13
CA ARG A 132 18.15 -6.56 -6.45
C ARG A 132 18.14 -8.07 -6.22
N LEU A 133 16.97 -8.63 -5.89
CA LEU A 133 16.84 -10.08 -5.76
C LEU A 133 17.02 -10.74 -7.13
N HIS A 134 16.34 -10.22 -8.14
CA HIS A 134 16.46 -10.69 -9.52
C HIS A 134 17.92 -10.70 -10.01
N GLU A 135 18.66 -9.60 -9.82
CA GLU A 135 20.09 -9.51 -10.15
C GLU A 135 20.92 -10.60 -9.46
N THR A 136 20.66 -10.85 -8.18
CA THR A 136 21.41 -11.84 -7.39
C THR A 136 21.14 -13.25 -7.89
N LEU A 137 19.87 -13.56 -8.20
CA LEU A 137 19.47 -14.85 -8.76
C LEU A 137 20.10 -15.09 -10.13
N LEU A 138 20.11 -14.08 -11.01
CA LEU A 138 20.74 -14.20 -12.32
C LEU A 138 22.26 -14.34 -12.24
N LYS A 139 22.91 -13.60 -11.34
CA LYS A 139 24.36 -13.66 -11.14
C LYS A 139 24.82 -15.06 -10.73
N ASP A 140 24.05 -15.71 -9.86
CA ASP A 140 24.40 -17.01 -9.30
C ASP A 140 23.63 -18.16 -9.99
N LYS A 141 22.98 -17.90 -11.14
CA LYS A 141 22.07 -18.83 -11.83
C LYS A 141 22.68 -20.22 -12.06
N ALA A 142 23.96 -20.29 -12.46
CA ALA A 142 24.66 -21.55 -12.71
C ALA A 142 24.73 -22.44 -11.45
N GLN A 143 24.86 -21.84 -10.27
CA GLN A 143 24.91 -22.54 -8.99
C GLN A 143 23.51 -22.79 -8.42
N LEU A 144 22.62 -21.80 -8.57
CA LEU A 144 21.29 -21.80 -7.98
C LEU A 144 20.32 -22.71 -8.73
N LYS A 145 20.46 -22.81 -10.05
CA LYS A 145 19.46 -23.41 -10.96
C LYS A 145 18.04 -22.85 -10.74
N ILE A 146 17.97 -21.57 -10.38
CA ILE A 146 16.72 -20.84 -10.15
C ILE A 146 16.53 -19.85 -11.30
N ASP A 147 15.39 -19.95 -11.97
CA ASP A 147 14.98 -18.98 -12.99
C ASP A 147 14.32 -17.76 -12.35
N SER A 148 14.48 -16.59 -12.96
CA SER A 148 13.86 -15.37 -12.45
C SER A 148 13.34 -14.47 -13.57
N LEU A 149 12.16 -13.90 -13.34
CA LEU A 149 11.52 -12.90 -14.19
C LEU A 149 11.24 -11.65 -13.36
N LEU A 150 11.67 -10.48 -13.85
CA LEU A 150 11.43 -9.18 -13.22
C LEU A 150 10.23 -8.47 -13.86
N LEU A 151 9.23 -8.16 -13.04
CA LEU A 151 8.14 -7.25 -13.36
C LEU A 151 8.40 -5.91 -12.66
N ASP A 152 8.71 -4.86 -13.42
CA ASP A 152 8.91 -3.51 -12.86
C ASP A 152 8.31 -2.45 -13.79
N ILE A 153 7.90 -1.32 -13.21
CA ILE A 153 7.38 -0.18 -13.97
C ILE A 153 8.51 0.62 -14.62
N ASP A 154 9.73 0.52 -14.09
CA ASP A 154 10.91 1.22 -14.57
C ASP A 154 11.48 0.58 -15.84
N GLU A 155 11.15 1.19 -16.98
CA GLU A 155 11.58 0.73 -18.30
C GLU A 155 13.11 0.69 -18.49
N ARG A 156 13.89 1.37 -17.64
CA ARG A 156 15.35 1.37 -17.76
C ARG A 156 15.95 -0.03 -17.60
N PHE A 157 15.25 -0.94 -16.91
CA PHE A 157 15.66 -2.33 -16.80
C PHE A 157 15.63 -3.09 -18.13
N ALA A 158 14.81 -2.65 -19.09
CA ALA A 158 14.75 -3.24 -20.43
C ALA A 158 16.08 -3.12 -21.20
N GLN A 159 16.97 -2.20 -20.79
CA GLN A 159 18.30 -2.06 -21.39
C GLN A 159 19.29 -3.15 -20.94
N PHE A 160 18.95 -3.90 -19.90
CA PHE A 160 19.86 -4.86 -19.27
C PHE A 160 19.37 -6.30 -19.29
N PHE A 161 18.07 -6.50 -19.45
CA PHE A 161 17.44 -7.81 -19.38
C PHE A 161 16.68 -8.07 -20.67
N SER A 162 16.72 -9.33 -21.12
CA SER A 162 15.96 -9.76 -22.28
C SER A 162 14.45 -9.78 -21.99
N SER A 163 13.63 -9.93 -23.02
CA SER A 163 12.16 -10.02 -22.87
C SER A 163 11.70 -11.23 -22.06
N SER A 164 12.53 -12.28 -21.92
CA SER A 164 12.27 -13.44 -21.06
C SER A 164 12.68 -13.23 -19.60
N GLU A 165 13.47 -12.19 -19.30
CA GLU A 165 13.96 -11.86 -17.96
C GLU A 165 13.29 -10.61 -17.39
N PHE A 166 12.73 -9.74 -18.23
CA PHE A 166 12.09 -8.50 -17.81
C PHE A 166 10.81 -8.21 -18.60
N CYS A 167 9.78 -7.76 -17.87
CA CYS A 167 8.57 -7.20 -18.46
C CYS A 167 8.22 -5.88 -17.78
N ARG A 168 8.01 -4.83 -18.59
CA ARG A 168 7.51 -3.56 -18.07
C ARG A 168 6.07 -3.75 -17.59
N TYR A 169 5.84 -3.49 -16.31
CA TYR A 169 4.61 -3.88 -15.62
C TYR A 169 4.22 -2.88 -14.52
N ASN A 170 2.93 -2.62 -14.38
CA ASN A 170 2.38 -1.81 -13.30
C ASN A 170 1.59 -2.68 -12.31
N MET A 171 2.19 -2.89 -11.14
CA MET A 171 1.65 -3.71 -10.05
C MET A 171 0.40 -3.16 -9.36
N PHE A 172 -0.02 -1.92 -9.66
CA PHE A 172 -1.21 -1.31 -9.03
C PHE A 172 -2.50 -1.54 -9.82
N ASN A 173 -2.41 -2.04 -11.04
CA ASN A 173 -3.54 -2.23 -11.94
C ASN A 173 -3.38 -3.47 -12.84
N ASP A 174 -2.43 -4.35 -12.52
CA ASP A 174 -2.10 -5.55 -13.30
C ASP A 174 -1.85 -5.30 -14.79
N TYR A 175 -1.20 -4.16 -15.13
CA TYR A 175 -1.05 -3.74 -16.52
C TYR A 175 0.34 -4.02 -17.08
N PHE A 176 0.37 -4.70 -18.23
CA PHE A 176 1.57 -4.89 -19.05
C PHE A 176 1.62 -3.86 -20.18
N PHE A 177 2.79 -3.24 -20.37
CA PHE A 177 2.99 -2.23 -21.42
C PHE A 177 3.30 -2.83 -22.78
N CYS A 178 3.57 -4.14 -22.84
CA CYS A 178 3.79 -4.89 -24.07
C CYS A 178 2.84 -6.09 -24.11
N GLY A 179 2.19 -6.31 -25.27
CA GLY A 179 1.18 -7.37 -25.43
C GLY A 179 1.73 -8.79 -25.21
N SER A 180 2.99 -9.04 -25.57
CA SER A 180 3.65 -10.35 -25.40
C SER A 180 4.07 -10.66 -23.96
N SER A 181 4.13 -9.65 -23.08
CA SER A 181 4.56 -9.83 -21.69
C SER A 181 3.58 -10.69 -20.88
N ARG A 182 2.27 -10.66 -21.19
CA ARG A 182 1.28 -11.54 -20.55
C ARG A 182 1.58 -13.01 -20.86
N VAL A 183 1.93 -13.31 -22.11
CA VAL A 183 2.32 -14.67 -22.55
C VAL A 183 3.62 -15.09 -21.88
N THR A 184 4.58 -14.18 -21.73
CA THR A 184 5.84 -14.43 -21.01
C THR A 184 5.57 -14.81 -19.55
N LEU A 185 4.71 -14.06 -18.86
CA LEU A 185 4.30 -14.40 -17.49
C LEU A 185 3.62 -15.76 -17.44
N GLN A 186 2.66 -16.03 -18.31
CA GLN A 186 1.94 -17.32 -18.33
C GLN A 186 2.89 -18.50 -18.55
N SER A 187 3.81 -18.40 -19.51
CA SER A 187 4.83 -19.42 -19.73
C SER A 187 5.77 -19.59 -18.53
N PHE A 188 6.14 -18.49 -17.87
CA PHE A 188 6.96 -18.53 -16.67
C PHE A 188 6.26 -19.29 -15.54
N LEU A 189 4.96 -19.08 -15.35
CA LEU A 189 4.18 -19.68 -14.26
C LEU A 189 3.92 -21.19 -14.41
N ARG A 190 4.10 -21.77 -15.61
CA ARG A 190 3.80 -23.19 -15.89
C ARG A 190 4.80 -24.19 -15.29
N ASN A 191 4.26 -25.36 -14.90
CA ASN A 191 4.94 -26.63 -14.64
C ASN A 191 6.11 -26.62 -13.63
N GLN A 192 6.16 -25.67 -12.70
CA GLN A 192 7.25 -25.55 -11.71
C GLN A 192 6.80 -24.84 -10.43
N ARG A 193 7.58 -24.95 -9.35
CA ARG A 193 7.32 -24.25 -8.08
C ARG A 193 7.80 -22.81 -8.17
N VAL A 194 6.85 -21.88 -8.16
CA VAL A 194 7.13 -20.45 -8.33
C VAL A 194 6.97 -19.71 -7.00
N LEU A 195 7.97 -18.91 -6.65
CA LEU A 195 7.84 -17.91 -5.58
C LEU A 195 7.68 -16.51 -6.18
N LEU A 196 6.54 -15.87 -5.92
CA LEU A 196 6.35 -14.45 -6.17
C LEU A 196 6.94 -13.66 -4.99
N VAL A 197 7.92 -12.80 -5.25
CA VAL A 197 8.45 -11.86 -4.25
C VAL A 197 8.12 -10.44 -4.70
N MET A 198 7.45 -9.67 -3.84
CA MET A 198 7.00 -8.31 -4.15
C MET A 198 7.43 -7.30 -3.09
N ASP A 199 8.01 -6.18 -3.52
CA ASP A 199 8.38 -5.03 -2.67
C ASP A 199 7.78 -3.72 -3.23
N PRO A 200 6.47 -3.48 -3.04
CA PRO A 200 5.79 -2.34 -3.61
C PRO A 200 6.01 -1.08 -2.76
N PRO A 201 5.86 0.13 -3.34
CA PRO A 201 6.08 1.35 -2.57
C PRO A 201 5.03 1.52 -1.46
N PHE A 202 5.49 1.86 -0.24
CA PHE A 202 4.68 1.89 1.00
C PHE A 202 3.55 2.94 1.06
N GLY A 203 3.42 3.76 0.02
CA GLY A 203 2.36 4.74 -0.13
C GLY A 203 1.03 4.06 -0.49
N GLY A 204 0.41 3.43 0.51
CA GLY A 204 -0.79 2.57 0.45
C GLY A 204 -1.69 2.61 -0.79
N LEU A 205 -1.83 1.43 -1.39
CA LEU A 205 -2.95 0.93 -2.19
C LEU A 205 -3.03 -0.60 -1.94
N VAL A 206 -3.17 -1.01 -0.67
CA VAL A 206 -3.12 -2.43 -0.25
C VAL A 206 -4.13 -3.26 -1.02
N GLU A 207 -5.33 -2.72 -1.21
CA GLU A 207 -6.40 -3.34 -1.97
C GLU A 207 -6.03 -3.58 -3.44
N ALA A 208 -5.33 -2.64 -4.07
CA ALA A 208 -4.89 -2.79 -5.47
C ALA A 208 -3.77 -3.82 -5.62
N LEU A 209 -2.82 -3.84 -4.68
CA LEU A 209 -1.73 -4.83 -4.66
C LEU A 209 -2.26 -6.24 -4.36
N ALA A 210 -3.21 -6.37 -3.43
CA ALA A 210 -3.88 -7.63 -3.14
C ALA A 210 -4.66 -8.13 -4.37
N PHE A 211 -5.37 -7.25 -5.07
CA PHE A 211 -6.01 -7.58 -6.34
C PHE A 211 -4.99 -8.15 -7.34
N THR A 212 -3.86 -7.46 -7.55
CA THR A 212 -2.80 -7.95 -8.44
C THR A 212 -2.22 -9.32 -8.02
N ILE A 213 -1.99 -9.55 -6.73
CA ILE A 213 -1.57 -10.87 -6.23
C ILE A 213 -2.60 -11.93 -6.61
N SER A 214 -3.89 -11.67 -6.41
CA SER A 214 -4.97 -12.59 -6.78
C SER A 214 -5.01 -12.85 -8.28
N GLN A 215 -4.84 -11.83 -9.13
CA GLN A 215 -4.79 -11.99 -10.59
C GLN A 215 -3.65 -12.92 -11.04
N ILE A 216 -2.44 -12.73 -10.50
CA ILE A 216 -1.28 -13.56 -10.83
C ILE A 216 -1.48 -14.99 -10.30
N THR A 217 -2.00 -15.14 -9.08
CA THR A 217 -2.25 -16.45 -8.48
C THR A 217 -3.31 -17.23 -9.27
N ASN A 218 -4.42 -16.60 -9.66
CA ASN A 218 -5.46 -17.23 -10.47
C ASN A 218 -4.97 -17.59 -11.87
N SER A 219 -4.04 -16.81 -12.44
CA SER A 219 -3.42 -17.11 -13.74
C SER A 219 -2.52 -18.36 -13.68
N SER A 220 -2.02 -18.72 -12.49
CA SER A 220 -1.21 -19.93 -12.29
C SER A 220 -2.04 -21.22 -12.14
N SER A 221 -3.33 -21.11 -11.80
CA SER A 221 -4.22 -22.24 -11.49
C SER A 221 -5.09 -22.69 -12.67
N LEU A 222 -4.83 -22.20 -13.89
CA LEU A 222 -5.62 -22.56 -15.08
C LEU A 222 -5.31 -23.97 -15.60
N ASP A 223 -4.24 -24.61 -15.15
CA ASP A 223 -3.97 -26.04 -15.38
C ASP A 223 -4.70 -26.86 -14.30
N THR A 224 -5.90 -27.34 -14.63
CA THR A 224 -6.90 -27.93 -13.72
C THR A 224 -6.48 -29.19 -12.96
N ASN A 225 -5.37 -29.83 -13.32
CA ASN A 225 -4.96 -31.12 -12.78
C ASN A 225 -3.94 -31.06 -11.64
N SER A 226 -3.51 -29.87 -11.21
CA SER A 226 -2.55 -29.75 -10.10
C SER A 226 -2.78 -28.49 -9.25
N PRO A 227 -2.68 -28.59 -7.91
CA PRO A 227 -2.80 -27.42 -7.03
C PRO A 227 -1.75 -26.37 -7.38
N SER A 228 -2.13 -25.09 -7.31
CA SER A 228 -1.24 -23.97 -7.63
C SER A 228 0.09 -24.12 -6.88
N SER A 229 1.17 -24.18 -7.64
CA SER A 229 2.55 -24.26 -7.15
C SER A 229 3.10 -22.88 -6.77
N LEU A 230 2.33 -21.81 -7.00
CA LEU A 230 2.72 -20.43 -6.72
C LEU A 230 2.54 -20.10 -5.24
N ARG A 231 3.59 -19.56 -4.65
CA ARG A 231 3.60 -19.00 -3.29
C ARG A 231 4.02 -17.54 -3.32
N VAL A 232 3.67 -16.78 -2.29
CA VAL A 232 3.86 -15.32 -2.27
C VAL A 232 4.66 -14.89 -1.04
N MET A 233 5.62 -14.00 -1.24
CA MET A 233 6.28 -13.19 -0.22
C MET A 233 6.11 -11.71 -0.56
N TRP A 234 5.21 -11.05 0.18
CA TRP A 234 4.94 -9.62 0.06
C TRP A 234 5.68 -8.85 1.16
N ILE A 235 6.72 -8.14 0.77
CA ILE A 235 7.51 -7.25 1.64
C ILE A 235 6.72 -5.96 1.87
N PHE A 236 6.27 -5.70 3.10
CA PHE A 236 5.47 -4.52 3.41
C PHE A 236 5.55 -4.10 4.88
N PRO A 237 5.16 -2.86 5.25
CA PRO A 237 5.23 -2.42 6.64
C PRO A 237 4.25 -3.15 7.57
N TYR A 238 4.71 -3.58 8.76
CA TYR A 238 3.92 -4.37 9.72
C TYR A 238 2.62 -3.68 10.13
N PHE A 239 2.59 -2.35 10.16
CA PHE A 239 1.39 -1.60 10.58
C PHE A 239 0.25 -1.68 9.55
N MET A 240 0.49 -2.27 8.37
CA MET A 240 -0.52 -2.57 7.35
C MET A 240 -1.10 -3.98 7.46
N GLU A 241 -0.59 -4.83 8.36
CA GLU A 241 -1.02 -6.22 8.55
C GLU A 241 -2.54 -6.39 8.58
N LYS A 242 -3.26 -5.58 9.37
CA LYS A 242 -4.73 -5.67 9.44
C LYS A 242 -5.40 -5.50 8.08
N ARG A 243 -4.88 -4.62 7.22
CA ARG A 243 -5.44 -4.39 5.87
C ARG A 243 -5.03 -5.52 4.92
N ILE A 244 -3.81 -6.04 5.06
CA ILE A 244 -3.34 -7.18 4.26
C ILE A 244 -4.17 -8.42 4.58
N LEU A 245 -4.30 -8.79 5.85
CA LEU A 245 -5.06 -9.98 6.27
C LEU A 245 -6.56 -9.85 5.98
N SER A 246 -7.10 -8.63 5.96
CA SER A 246 -8.47 -8.41 5.51
C SER A 246 -8.65 -8.67 4.01
N ALA A 247 -7.61 -8.47 3.20
CA ALA A 247 -7.66 -8.69 1.76
C ALA A 247 -7.20 -10.11 1.36
N LEU A 248 -6.28 -10.68 2.14
CA LEU A 248 -5.66 -11.99 1.92
C LEU A 248 -5.60 -12.75 3.27
N PRO A 249 -6.70 -13.42 3.69
CA PRO A 249 -6.81 -14.01 5.03
C PRO A 249 -5.85 -15.16 5.32
N ASN A 250 -5.35 -15.82 4.28
CA ASN A 250 -4.39 -16.94 4.37
C ASN A 250 -2.93 -16.49 4.55
N PHE A 251 -2.66 -15.19 4.55
CA PHE A 251 -1.31 -14.67 4.75
C PHE A 251 -0.93 -14.63 6.24
N HIS A 252 0.36 -14.72 6.49
CA HIS A 252 0.97 -14.61 7.81
C HIS A 252 2.12 -13.61 7.75
N MET A 253 2.33 -12.84 8.81
CA MET A 253 3.46 -11.93 8.92
C MET A 253 4.62 -12.65 9.63
N LEU A 254 5.76 -12.76 8.94
CA LEU A 254 7.01 -13.23 9.57
C LEU A 254 7.60 -12.13 10.45
N ASP A 255 8.34 -12.52 11.50
CA ASP A 255 9.01 -11.55 12.37
C ASP A 255 10.33 -11.02 11.79
N TYR A 256 10.76 -11.55 10.63
CA TYR A 256 11.96 -11.12 9.91
C TYR A 256 11.92 -9.64 9.54
N LYS A 257 12.88 -8.87 10.04
CA LYS A 257 13.01 -7.42 9.82
C LYS A 257 13.75 -7.16 8.51
N VAL A 258 13.02 -6.81 7.46
CA VAL A 258 13.62 -6.51 6.15
C VAL A 258 14.46 -5.23 6.21
N SER A 259 15.73 -5.33 5.84
CA SER A 259 16.70 -4.22 5.84
C SER A 259 16.89 -3.60 4.44
N TYR A 260 17.12 -2.28 4.41
CA TYR A 260 17.33 -1.47 3.21
C TYR A 260 18.59 -0.62 3.34
N ASP A 261 19.38 -0.50 2.27
CA ASP A 261 20.66 0.23 2.30
C ASP A 261 20.50 1.75 2.45
N ASN A 262 19.36 2.30 2.02
CA ASN A 262 19.15 3.73 1.82
C ASN A 262 18.11 4.38 2.75
N HIS A 263 17.60 3.67 3.77
CA HIS A 263 16.58 4.22 4.65
C HIS A 263 17.21 5.15 5.72
N VAL A 264 17.09 6.46 5.47
CA VAL A 264 17.72 7.57 6.23
C VAL A 264 17.38 7.54 7.75
N THR A 265 16.23 6.98 8.13
CA THR A 265 15.77 6.90 9.52
C THR A 265 16.52 5.86 10.37
N PHE A 266 17.45 5.08 9.79
CA PHE A 266 18.25 4.08 10.54
C PHE A 266 19.74 4.44 10.69
N LYS A 267 20.21 5.53 10.06
CA LYS A 267 21.61 5.97 10.21
C LYS A 267 21.81 7.05 11.28
N ASN A 268 20.78 7.83 11.62
CA ASN A 268 20.94 8.98 12.52
C ASN A 268 19.93 8.97 13.70
N GLY A 269 20.42 8.60 14.89
CA GLY A 269 19.98 9.18 16.16
C GLY A 269 18.89 8.45 16.98
N SER A 270 19.26 8.11 18.22
CA SER A 270 18.46 7.57 19.34
C SER A 270 18.11 6.07 19.28
N LYS A 271 18.04 5.41 20.45
CA LYS A 271 17.78 3.96 20.65
C LYS A 271 16.57 3.36 19.88
N SER A 272 15.71 4.20 19.30
CA SER A 272 14.56 3.85 18.47
C SER A 272 14.89 3.61 16.98
N SER A 273 16.09 4.01 16.51
CA SER A 273 16.51 3.93 15.09
C SER A 273 17.08 2.57 14.66
N LYS A 274 16.83 1.48 15.40
CA LYS A 274 17.47 0.17 15.15
C LYS A 274 16.57 -0.89 14.48
N ASN A 275 15.26 -0.70 14.42
CA ASN A 275 14.34 -1.75 13.94
C ASN A 275 13.53 -1.30 12.72
N SER A 276 13.76 -1.96 11.57
CA SER A 276 12.95 -1.77 10.36
C SER A 276 11.47 -2.03 10.65
N PRO A 277 10.49 -1.25 10.15
CA PRO A 277 9.07 -1.59 10.27
C PRO A 277 8.60 -2.53 9.16
N VAL A 278 9.49 -2.94 8.25
CA VAL A 278 9.13 -3.75 7.09
C VAL A 278 9.28 -5.22 7.46
N ARG A 279 8.26 -6.01 7.12
CA ARG A 279 8.17 -7.46 7.35
C ARG A 279 7.80 -8.15 6.04
N ILE A 280 7.84 -9.47 6.06
CA ILE A 280 7.38 -10.31 4.95
C ILE A 280 6.02 -10.89 5.33
N PHE A 281 5.04 -10.71 4.45
CA PHE A 281 3.73 -11.34 4.50
C PHE A 281 3.69 -12.49 3.50
N THR A 282 3.27 -13.68 3.91
CA THR A 282 3.33 -14.86 3.04
C THR A 282 2.20 -15.84 3.31
N ASP A 283 1.76 -16.56 2.27
CA ASP A 283 0.84 -17.69 2.36
C ASP A 283 1.55 -19.02 2.66
N ILE A 284 2.89 -19.01 2.72
CA ILE A 284 3.70 -20.14 3.17
C ILE A 284 3.53 -20.27 4.68
N SER A 285 3.38 -21.50 5.16
CA SER A 285 3.37 -21.79 6.60
C SER A 285 4.65 -21.24 7.25
N PRO A 286 4.57 -20.31 8.21
CA PRO A 286 5.76 -19.72 8.82
C PRO A 286 6.67 -20.73 9.51
N ALA A 287 6.14 -21.87 9.95
CA ALA A 287 6.94 -22.95 10.54
C ALA A 287 7.93 -23.58 9.55
N LYS A 288 7.70 -23.44 8.24
CA LYS A 288 8.61 -23.90 7.18
C LYS A 288 9.74 -22.89 6.88
N ILE A 289 9.65 -21.66 7.39
CA ILE A 289 10.61 -20.59 7.10
C ILE A 289 11.49 -20.38 8.32
N SER A 290 12.74 -20.86 8.24
CA SER A 290 13.74 -20.66 9.29
C SER A 290 14.34 -19.27 9.22
N LEU A 291 14.32 -18.53 10.33
CA LEU A 291 14.96 -17.21 10.41
C LEU A 291 16.44 -17.34 10.84
N PRO A 292 17.32 -16.40 10.46
CA PRO A 292 18.77 -16.49 10.71
C PRO A 292 19.10 -16.45 12.20
N ALA A 293 19.61 -17.56 12.75
CA ALA A 293 19.98 -17.65 14.17
C ALA A 293 21.18 -16.76 14.53
N ASP A 294 22.07 -16.53 13.57
CA ASP A 294 23.22 -15.63 13.64
C ASP A 294 22.82 -14.14 13.77
N GLU A 295 21.61 -13.77 13.35
CA GLU A 295 21.01 -12.46 13.61
C GLU A 295 20.22 -12.41 14.94
N GLY A 296 20.24 -13.49 15.74
CA GLY A 296 19.58 -13.57 17.04
C GLY A 296 18.08 -13.94 17.00
N TYR A 297 17.55 -14.35 15.84
CA TYR A 297 16.19 -14.91 15.80
C TYR A 297 16.17 -16.29 16.46
N TRP A 298 15.05 -16.60 17.13
CA TRP A 298 14.89 -17.83 17.90
C TRP A 298 13.55 -18.50 17.60
N TYR A 299 13.48 -19.81 17.77
CA TYR A 299 12.24 -20.57 17.56
C TYR A 299 11.42 -20.63 18.86
N CYS A 300 10.20 -20.10 18.83
CA CYS A 300 9.27 -20.23 19.94
C CYS A 300 8.53 -21.56 19.87
N SER A 301 8.86 -22.51 20.76
CA SER A 301 8.22 -23.83 20.82
C SER A 301 6.72 -23.78 21.08
N LYS A 302 6.25 -22.84 21.91
CA LYS A 302 4.83 -22.65 22.23
C LYS A 302 4.02 -22.14 21.03
N CYS A 303 4.53 -21.14 20.32
CA CYS A 303 3.87 -20.58 19.14
C CYS A 303 4.14 -21.38 17.86
N LYS A 304 5.18 -22.22 17.85
CA LYS A 304 5.70 -22.93 16.68
C LYS A 304 6.14 -21.98 15.54
N LEU A 305 6.72 -20.84 15.90
CA LEU A 305 7.11 -19.75 15.01
C LEU A 305 8.48 -19.19 15.39
N PHE A 306 9.26 -18.78 14.40
CA PHE A 306 10.46 -17.99 14.64
C PHE A 306 10.10 -16.55 15.05
N SER A 307 10.79 -16.03 16.05
CA SER A 307 10.57 -14.72 16.65
C SER A 307 11.88 -13.92 16.71
N ALA A 308 11.75 -12.60 16.63
CA ALA A 308 12.85 -11.67 16.83
C ALA A 308 13.37 -11.74 18.27
N PRO A 309 14.65 -11.38 18.53
CA PRO A 309 15.25 -11.46 19.85
C PRO A 309 14.48 -10.68 20.93
N GLU A 310 13.86 -9.54 20.58
CA GLU A 310 13.10 -8.73 21.53
C GLU A 310 11.64 -9.18 21.70
N ASN A 311 11.15 -10.06 20.82
CA ASN A 311 9.77 -10.53 20.79
C ASN A 311 9.57 -11.77 21.67
N LEU A 312 9.51 -11.53 22.98
CA LEU A 312 9.34 -12.59 23.97
C LEU A 312 7.90 -13.14 23.99
N HIS A 313 7.78 -14.46 24.16
CA HIS A 313 6.49 -15.12 24.32
C HIS A 313 5.79 -14.63 25.61
N CYS A 314 4.50 -14.31 25.50
CA CYS A 314 3.66 -14.00 26.65
C CYS A 314 2.73 -15.17 26.95
N ASP A 315 2.96 -15.85 28.08
CA ASP A 315 2.16 -17.01 28.50
C ASP A 315 0.68 -16.68 28.69
N LYS A 316 0.39 -15.52 29.28
CA LYS A 316 -1.00 -15.06 29.49
C LYS A 316 -1.77 -14.83 28.19
N CYS A 317 -1.09 -14.39 27.13
CA CYS A 317 -1.71 -14.17 25.83
C CYS A 317 -1.49 -15.34 24.85
N ASN A 318 -0.73 -16.36 25.25
CA ASN A 318 -0.26 -17.47 24.44
C ASN A 318 0.28 -17.07 23.05
N LYS A 319 1.10 -16.01 22.99
CA LYS A 319 1.65 -15.48 21.73
C LYS A 319 2.94 -14.69 21.92
N CYS A 320 3.75 -14.58 20.87
CA CYS A 320 4.85 -13.60 20.75
C CYS A 320 4.29 -12.27 20.18
N PRO A 321 4.03 -11.25 21.01
CA PRO A 321 3.13 -10.15 20.65
C PRO A 321 3.82 -8.93 20.05
N SER A 322 5.15 -8.82 20.16
CA SER A 322 5.90 -7.65 19.69
C SER A 322 5.89 -7.57 18.17
N LYS A 323 5.81 -6.35 17.64
CA LYS A 323 5.82 -6.08 16.19
C LYS A 323 6.79 -4.97 15.80
N ASP A 324 7.09 -4.06 16.72
CA ASP A 324 7.94 -2.88 16.47
C ASP A 324 9.37 -3.03 16.98
N GLY A 325 9.72 -4.22 17.48
CA GLY A 325 11.03 -4.53 18.05
C GLY A 325 11.24 -3.99 19.46
N SER A 326 10.18 -3.58 20.16
CA SER A 326 10.19 -3.35 21.60
C SER A 326 9.66 -4.56 22.35
N THR A 327 10.19 -4.88 23.53
CA THR A 327 9.63 -5.97 24.35
C THR A 327 8.32 -5.51 24.99
N TYR A 328 7.21 -6.09 24.53
CA TYR A 328 5.88 -5.76 25.03
C TYR A 328 5.70 -6.29 26.44
N ARG A 329 4.86 -5.61 27.22
CA ARG A 329 4.46 -6.05 28.57
C ARG A 329 2.99 -6.42 28.56
N HIS A 330 2.61 -7.47 29.27
CA HIS A 330 1.21 -7.83 29.45
C HIS A 330 0.55 -6.89 30.46
N CYS A 331 -0.56 -6.24 30.08
CA CYS A 331 -1.41 -5.50 31.00
C CYS A 331 -2.58 -6.40 31.42
N THR A 332 -2.61 -6.79 32.69
CA THR A 332 -3.65 -7.66 33.24
C THR A 332 -5.03 -6.99 33.23
N SER A 333 -5.12 -5.70 33.51
CA SER A 333 -6.40 -4.96 33.48
C SER A 333 -7.01 -4.84 32.07
N CYS A 334 -6.20 -4.95 31.01
CA CYS A 334 -6.70 -4.95 29.63
C CYS A 334 -6.69 -6.34 28.98
N ASP A 335 -6.18 -7.34 29.70
CA ASP A 335 -5.89 -8.69 29.20
C ASP A 335 -5.20 -8.72 27.82
N ARG A 336 -4.14 -7.91 27.67
CA ARG A 336 -3.38 -7.83 26.41
C ARG A 336 -1.97 -7.32 26.60
N CYS A 337 -1.10 -7.75 25.70
CA CYS A 337 0.23 -7.18 25.56
C CYS A 337 0.17 -5.79 24.93
N VAL A 338 0.93 -4.87 25.51
CA VAL A 338 1.05 -3.48 25.07
C VAL A 338 2.52 -3.08 24.97
N LYS A 339 2.78 -2.03 24.18
CA LYS A 339 4.12 -1.46 24.06
C LYS A 339 4.63 -1.00 25.43
N PRO A 340 5.94 -1.07 25.71
CA PRO A 340 6.49 -0.71 27.02
C PRO A 340 6.27 0.77 27.41
N ALA A 341 6.02 1.64 26.42
CA ALA A 341 5.70 3.05 26.64
C ALA A 341 4.24 3.32 27.05
N TYR A 342 3.37 2.31 27.07
CA TYR A 342 1.95 2.45 27.40
C TYR A 342 1.70 2.03 28.85
N THR A 343 0.81 2.75 29.53
CA THR A 343 0.35 2.45 30.89
C THR A 343 -1.18 2.36 30.92
N HIS A 344 -1.73 1.54 31.82
CA HIS A 344 -3.18 1.42 31.99
C HIS A 344 -3.73 2.69 32.63
N CYS A 345 -4.69 3.34 31.98
CA CYS A 345 -5.42 4.46 32.54
C CYS A 345 -6.70 3.96 33.20
N ALA A 346 -6.84 4.16 34.51
CA ALA A 346 -8.02 3.73 35.27
C ALA A 346 -9.31 4.45 34.81
N LEU A 347 -9.20 5.74 34.43
CA LEU A 347 -10.33 6.54 33.95
C LEU A 347 -10.79 6.08 32.56
N CYS A 348 -9.84 5.88 31.63
CA CYS A 348 -10.18 5.43 30.27
C CYS A 348 -10.41 3.91 30.17
N LYS A 349 -10.14 3.15 31.24
CA LYS A 349 -10.19 1.67 31.29
C LYS A 349 -9.38 1.00 30.17
N ARG A 350 -8.28 1.64 29.74
CA ARG A 350 -7.46 1.14 28.61
C ARG A 350 -6.01 1.63 28.70
N CYS A 351 -5.12 0.91 28.02
CA CYS A 351 -3.71 1.30 27.92
C CYS A 351 -3.50 2.46 26.95
N GLU A 352 -2.85 3.52 27.42
CA GLU A 352 -2.56 4.74 26.67
C GLU A 352 -1.12 5.20 26.93
N LEU A 353 -0.65 6.20 26.18
CA LEU A 353 0.60 6.89 26.52
C LEU A 353 0.40 7.72 27.81
N PRO A 354 1.42 7.90 28.67
CA PRO A 354 1.29 8.64 29.91
C PRO A 354 0.67 10.04 29.76
N SER A 355 0.97 10.74 28.66
CA SER A 355 0.48 12.10 28.38
C SER A 355 -0.78 12.16 27.51
N HIS A 356 -1.68 11.17 27.59
CA HIS A 356 -2.93 11.17 26.82
C HIS A 356 -4.00 12.07 27.46
N ASN A 357 -4.96 12.52 26.66
CA ASN A 357 -6.13 13.23 27.15
C ASN A 357 -7.28 12.23 27.37
N CYS A 358 -7.71 12.08 28.63
CA CYS A 358 -8.79 11.16 29.02
C CYS A 358 -10.15 11.53 28.42
N ASN A 359 -10.38 12.81 28.13
CA ASN A 359 -11.65 13.33 27.61
C ASN A 359 -11.79 13.17 26.09
N ARG A 360 -10.85 12.49 25.44
CA ARG A 360 -10.90 12.26 24.00
C ARG A 360 -11.87 11.11 23.69
N VAL A 361 -12.97 11.43 23.01
CA VAL A 361 -13.84 10.45 22.35
C VAL A 361 -13.01 9.68 21.31
N LEU A 362 -12.95 8.35 21.44
CA LEU A 362 -12.42 7.51 20.36
C LEU A 362 -13.47 7.43 19.26
N ALA A 363 -13.06 7.71 18.02
CA ALA A 363 -13.94 7.60 16.87
C ALA A 363 -14.44 6.15 16.70
N GLY A 364 -15.76 5.96 16.69
CA GLY A 364 -16.41 4.71 16.31
C GLY A 364 -16.62 4.58 14.80
N CYS A 365 -17.40 3.59 14.39
CA CYS A 365 -17.81 3.31 13.03
C CYS A 365 -18.35 4.58 12.35
N HIS A 366 -17.80 4.94 11.19
CA HIS A 366 -18.20 6.17 10.49
C HIS A 366 -19.59 6.07 9.80
N LEU A 367 -20.25 4.92 9.88
CA LEU A 367 -21.61 4.71 9.35
C LEU A 367 -22.66 4.79 10.46
N CYS A 368 -22.49 4.02 11.52
CA CYS A 368 -23.49 3.92 12.60
C CYS A 368 -23.05 4.57 13.92
N GLY A 369 -21.82 5.07 14.02
CA GLY A 369 -21.28 5.70 15.24
C GLY A 369 -20.75 4.71 16.30
N ASP A 370 -20.99 3.41 16.13
CA ASP A 370 -20.64 2.39 17.12
C ASP A 370 -19.13 2.19 17.30
N SER A 371 -18.64 2.20 18.53
CA SER A 371 -17.20 2.08 18.83
C SER A 371 -16.59 0.68 18.66
N SER A 372 -17.41 -0.36 18.48
CA SER A 372 -16.98 -1.76 18.39
C SER A 372 -16.36 -2.17 17.06
N HIS A 373 -16.67 -1.44 15.97
CA HIS A 373 -16.24 -1.82 14.62
C HIS A 373 -15.87 -0.60 13.76
N LYS A 374 -15.19 -0.84 12.64
CA LYS A 374 -14.91 0.21 11.65
C LYS A 374 -16.00 0.22 10.57
N ARG A 375 -16.14 1.34 9.85
CA ARG A 375 -17.13 1.51 8.75
C ARG A 375 -17.27 0.31 7.82
N ARG A 376 -16.17 -0.31 7.38
CA ARG A 376 -16.18 -1.43 6.44
C ARG A 376 -16.75 -2.73 7.02
N GLU A 377 -16.74 -2.84 8.33
CA GLU A 377 -17.26 -3.96 9.11
C GLU A 377 -18.65 -3.62 9.67
N CYS A 378 -19.23 -2.49 9.26
CA CYS A 378 -20.52 -2.06 9.77
C CYS A 378 -21.64 -2.93 9.22
N PRO A 379 -22.55 -3.46 10.05
CA PRO A 379 -23.74 -4.16 9.58
C PRO A 379 -24.62 -3.28 8.67
N GLN A 380 -24.54 -1.95 8.83
CA GLN A 380 -25.20 -0.97 7.96
C GLN A 380 -24.38 -0.61 6.72
N HIS A 381 -23.15 -1.13 6.59
CA HIS A 381 -22.39 -1.11 5.34
C HIS A 381 -23.07 -2.06 4.38
N LYS A 382 -24.22 -1.65 3.82
CA LYS A 382 -24.80 -2.35 2.68
C LYS A 382 -23.68 -2.46 1.65
N THR A 383 -23.23 -3.68 1.41
CA THR A 383 -22.54 -4.04 0.18
C THR A 383 -23.42 -3.50 -0.93
N PHE A 384 -23.03 -2.39 -1.55
CA PHE A 384 -23.57 -1.98 -2.85
C PHE A 384 -23.02 -2.98 -3.87
N GLN A 385 -23.45 -4.24 -3.74
CA GLN A 385 -23.61 -5.11 -4.90
C GLN A 385 -24.58 -4.38 -5.81
N PHE A 386 -24.21 -4.28 -7.08
CA PHE A 386 -25.04 -3.76 -8.15
C PHE A 386 -26.48 -4.26 -7.99
N ARG A 387 -27.37 -3.38 -7.51
CA ARG A 387 -28.81 -3.59 -7.60
C ARG A 387 -29.35 -2.53 -8.53
N THR A 388 -29.57 -2.96 -9.77
CA THR A 388 -30.63 -2.46 -10.63
C THR A 388 -31.95 -2.55 -9.87
N THR A 389 -32.66 -1.44 -9.68
CA THR A 389 -34.08 -1.25 -10.03
C THR A 389 -34.60 0.09 -9.51
N ASP A 390 -35.16 0.84 -10.46
CA ASP A 390 -36.40 1.62 -10.46
C ASP A 390 -36.64 2.82 -9.52
N LYS A 391 -37.01 3.93 -10.19
CA LYS A 391 -37.47 5.21 -9.65
C LYS A 391 -38.86 5.11 -8.97
N PRO A 392 -39.33 6.19 -8.34
CA PRO A 392 -40.24 7.07 -9.09
C PRO A 392 -39.81 8.55 -9.08
N ASN A 393 -40.16 9.22 -10.19
CA ASN A 393 -40.05 10.67 -10.41
C ASN A 393 -40.85 11.46 -9.37
N ILE A 394 -40.32 12.61 -8.94
CA ILE A 394 -41.15 13.77 -8.59
C ILE A 394 -40.52 15.01 -9.27
N LEU A 395 -41.21 15.47 -10.32
CA LEU A 395 -41.10 16.79 -10.91
C LEU A 395 -42.11 17.72 -10.20
N HIS A 396 -41.89 19.03 -10.38
CA HIS A 396 -42.63 20.21 -9.87
C HIS A 396 -42.15 20.74 -8.51
N SER A 397 -41.87 22.04 -8.32
CA SER A 397 -42.16 23.21 -9.16
C SER A 397 -41.44 24.47 -8.64
N ARG A 398 -41.44 25.49 -9.50
CA ARG A 398 -41.56 26.92 -9.22
C ARG A 398 -40.29 27.78 -9.17
N GLU A 399 -40.07 28.38 -10.35
CA GLU A 399 -39.79 29.79 -10.57
C GLU A 399 -40.58 30.75 -9.67
N GLU A 400 -40.08 32.00 -9.65
CA GLU A 400 -40.63 33.23 -9.08
C GLU A 400 -40.30 33.54 -7.61
N LYS A 401 -39.31 34.42 -7.43
CA LYS A 401 -39.52 35.79 -6.90
C LYS A 401 -38.19 36.54 -6.83
N ASN A 402 -37.91 37.31 -7.88
CA ASN A 402 -37.04 38.47 -7.80
C ASN A 402 -37.83 39.65 -8.36
N LEU A 403 -38.23 40.56 -7.48
CA LEU A 403 -38.53 41.97 -7.74
C LEU A 403 -38.99 42.60 -6.42
N SER A 404 -38.14 43.41 -5.79
CA SER A 404 -38.40 44.85 -5.55
C SER A 404 -37.55 45.41 -4.39
N ARG A 405 -37.12 46.67 -4.61
CA ARG A 405 -36.50 47.69 -3.72
C ARG A 405 -34.95 47.70 -3.68
N GLU A 406 -34.27 48.54 -4.49
CA GLU A 406 -34.11 50.03 -4.43
C GLU A 406 -33.53 50.51 -3.09
N GLU A 407 -32.58 51.44 -2.95
CA GLU A 407 -31.69 52.27 -3.78
C GLU A 407 -30.72 52.95 -2.77
N GLY A 408 -29.51 53.37 -3.18
CA GLY A 408 -28.65 54.24 -2.35
C GLY A 408 -27.14 54.16 -2.66
N GLN A 409 -26.64 55.10 -3.45
CA GLN A 409 -25.23 55.41 -3.79
C GLN A 409 -24.44 56.02 -2.58
N PRO A 410 -23.12 56.39 -2.64
CA PRO A 410 -22.18 56.49 -3.78
C PRO A 410 -20.74 55.93 -3.55
N ASN A 411 -19.95 56.09 -4.63
CA ASN A 411 -18.55 55.74 -4.89
C ASN A 411 -17.50 56.13 -3.82
N GLU A 412 -16.44 55.32 -3.72
CA GLU A 412 -15.09 55.75 -3.32
C GLU A 412 -14.02 54.79 -3.89
N THR A 413 -12.79 55.26 -3.93
CA THR A 413 -11.84 55.15 -5.04
C THR A 413 -10.86 53.96 -4.99
N ASP A 414 -10.20 53.74 -6.14
CA ASP A 414 -9.01 52.93 -6.36
C ASP A 414 -7.86 53.32 -5.40
N GLU A 415 -7.83 52.75 -4.18
CA GLU A 415 -6.64 52.87 -3.33
C GLU A 415 -6.48 51.80 -2.23
N ASN A 416 -6.92 50.55 -2.45
CA ASN A 416 -6.77 49.50 -1.44
C ASN A 416 -6.27 48.13 -1.92
N LEU A 417 -5.58 48.09 -3.08
CA LEU A 417 -4.99 46.84 -3.59
C LEU A 417 -3.57 46.51 -3.07
N GLU A 418 -2.95 47.34 -2.21
CA GLU A 418 -1.56 47.09 -1.76
C GLU A 418 -1.34 46.79 -0.26
N ARG A 419 -2.38 46.77 0.60
CA ARG A 419 -2.20 46.53 2.06
C ARG A 419 -2.59 45.14 2.61
N LYS A 420 -2.72 44.11 1.76
CA LYS A 420 -2.95 42.71 2.23
C LYS A 420 -1.84 41.70 1.89
N ARG A 421 -0.61 42.17 1.62
CA ARG A 421 0.55 41.29 1.40
C ARG A 421 1.61 41.23 2.51
N HIS A 422 1.51 42.01 3.58
CA HIS A 422 2.43 41.91 4.72
C HIS A 422 1.73 41.87 6.07
N SER A 423 1.37 40.65 6.50
CA SER A 423 1.26 40.28 7.92
C SER A 423 1.36 38.74 8.02
N LYS A 424 2.52 38.23 7.64
CA LYS A 424 3.01 36.89 8.04
C LYS A 424 4.20 37.11 8.95
N ASN A 425 4.18 36.43 10.09
CA ASN A 425 5.26 36.18 11.06
C ASN A 425 5.40 37.14 12.25
N ARG A 426 4.75 36.79 13.36
CA ARG A 426 5.38 36.60 14.70
C ARG A 426 4.37 35.88 15.61
N PHE A 427 4.63 34.60 15.96
CA PHE A 427 4.98 34.09 17.32
C PHE A 427 3.75 34.08 18.28
N ILE A 428 3.34 32.99 18.95
CA ILE A 428 4.08 32.19 19.94
C ILE A 428 3.43 30.80 20.19
N LEU A 429 4.32 29.78 20.24
CA LEU A 429 4.38 28.54 21.04
C LEU A 429 3.13 27.78 21.52
N GLY A 430 3.15 26.46 21.28
CA GLY A 430 2.49 25.47 22.15
C GLY A 430 2.00 24.22 21.43
N SER A 431 2.48 23.04 21.87
CA SER A 431 1.97 21.69 21.55
C SER A 431 2.50 21.01 20.26
N ARG A 432 3.66 20.36 20.39
CA ARG A 432 4.14 19.34 19.44
C ARG A 432 3.19 18.13 19.41
N LYS A 433 2.24 18.12 18.48
CA LYS A 433 1.57 16.88 18.04
C LYS A 433 2.52 16.09 17.12
N LEU A 434 3.28 15.15 17.70
CA LEU A 434 3.95 14.08 16.94
C LEU A 434 2.90 13.09 16.42
N GLY A 435 2.22 13.46 15.33
CA GLY A 435 1.22 12.61 14.67
C GLY A 435 1.69 12.18 13.28
N LYS A 436 1.94 10.86 13.10
CA LYS A 436 1.86 9.96 11.91
C LYS A 436 2.24 10.43 10.48
N ARG A 437 2.51 11.72 10.22
CA ARG A 437 2.86 12.30 8.91
C ARG A 437 4.37 12.47 8.70
N SER A 438 5.19 12.22 9.72
CA SER A 438 6.64 12.44 9.65
C SER A 438 7.42 11.28 9.02
N TYR A 439 6.88 10.05 9.01
CA TYR A 439 7.61 8.87 8.51
C TYR A 439 8.03 8.99 7.04
N PHE A 440 7.30 9.78 6.23
CA PHE A 440 7.53 9.88 4.78
C PHE A 440 8.31 11.13 4.34
N LYS A 441 8.73 12.02 5.27
CA LYS A 441 9.19 13.37 4.88
C LYS A 441 10.70 13.52 4.66
N HIS A 442 11.54 12.54 4.99
CA HIS A 442 13.00 12.70 4.91
C HIS A 442 13.74 11.51 4.27
N LEU A 443 13.33 11.11 3.07
CA LEU A 443 14.11 10.22 2.20
C LEU A 443 15.02 11.06 1.27
N ARG A 444 16.32 10.74 1.13
CA ARG A 444 17.21 11.49 0.23
C ARG A 444 16.74 11.35 -1.23
N ARG A 445 16.71 12.47 -1.96
CA ARG A 445 16.49 12.52 -3.41
C ARG A 445 17.80 12.07 -4.08
N GLY A 446 17.81 11.03 -4.92
CA GLY A 446 18.99 10.67 -5.76
C GLY A 446 19.37 9.18 -5.84
N LEU A 447 19.22 8.42 -4.74
CA LEU A 447 19.93 7.14 -4.59
C LEU A 447 19.49 5.99 -5.51
N TYR A 448 18.23 5.95 -5.96
CA TYR A 448 17.81 4.93 -6.93
C TYR A 448 18.41 5.18 -8.32
N GLN A 449 18.62 6.45 -8.68
CA GLN A 449 19.38 6.75 -9.89
C GLN A 449 20.86 6.45 -9.71
N ASP A 450 21.41 6.63 -8.51
CA ASP A 450 22.78 6.22 -8.21
C ASP A 450 22.94 4.71 -8.24
N TYR A 451 21.96 3.93 -7.79
CA TYR A 451 21.91 2.47 -7.99
C TYR A 451 21.89 2.11 -9.48
N ILE A 452 21.01 2.73 -10.28
CA ILE A 452 20.96 2.44 -11.72
C ILE A 452 22.28 2.87 -12.40
N ARG A 453 22.87 4.00 -12.00
CA ARG A 453 24.21 4.41 -12.48
C ARG A 453 25.28 3.42 -12.08
N GLU A 454 25.32 3.00 -10.83
CA GLU A 454 26.25 2.00 -10.32
C GLU A 454 26.08 0.67 -11.08
N TYR A 455 24.84 0.25 -11.32
CA TYR A 455 24.52 -0.96 -12.08
C TYR A 455 25.02 -0.86 -13.53
N VAL A 456 24.76 0.27 -14.21
CA VAL A 456 25.29 0.57 -15.54
C VAL A 456 26.82 0.51 -15.55
N SER A 457 27.47 1.15 -14.57
CA SER A 457 28.93 1.17 -14.46
C SER A 457 29.51 -0.25 -14.25
N ARG A 458 28.90 -1.04 -13.36
CA ARG A 458 29.32 -2.44 -13.09
C ARG A 458 29.14 -3.34 -14.32
N ARG A 459 28.08 -3.17 -15.11
CA ARG A 459 27.86 -3.95 -16.35
C ARG A 459 28.77 -3.52 -17.49
N ARG A 460 29.05 -2.23 -17.68
CA ARG A 460 30.05 -1.76 -18.66
C ARG A 460 31.43 -2.37 -18.41
N LEU A 461 31.86 -2.41 -17.15
CA LEU A 461 33.13 -3.04 -16.76
C LEU A 461 33.18 -4.55 -17.04
N ARG A 462 32.05 -5.26 -16.95
CA ARG A 462 31.98 -6.69 -17.32
C ARG A 462 31.97 -6.91 -18.83
N GLY A 463 31.25 -6.08 -19.59
CA GLY A 463 31.26 -6.11 -21.05
C GLY A 463 32.66 -5.85 -21.64
N LEU A 464 33.43 -4.96 -21.01
CA LEU A 464 34.84 -4.72 -21.36
C LEU A 464 35.78 -5.88 -20.98
N ARG A 465 35.50 -6.63 -19.91
CA ARG A 465 36.29 -7.83 -19.54
C ARG A 465 35.99 -9.02 -20.45
N SER A 466 34.76 -9.17 -20.93
CA SER A 466 34.41 -10.23 -21.89
C SER A 466 35.00 -9.99 -23.29
N THR A 467 35.25 -8.74 -23.69
CA THR A 467 35.94 -8.43 -24.96
C THR A 467 37.45 -8.57 -24.88
N ILE A 468 38.06 -8.37 -23.70
CA ILE A 468 39.52 -8.55 -23.51
C ILE A 468 39.90 -10.04 -23.44
N SER A 469 38.96 -10.94 -23.13
CA SER A 469 39.22 -12.39 -22.98
C SER A 469 39.13 -13.19 -24.30
N ILE A 470 38.97 -12.53 -25.45
CA ILE A 470 38.87 -13.17 -26.79
C ILE A 470 40.15 -12.93 -27.62
N THR A 471 41.15 -12.24 -27.08
CA THR A 471 42.46 -12.05 -27.71
C THR A 471 43.58 -12.40 -26.74
N THR A 472 43.82 -13.70 -26.56
CA THR A 472 45.11 -14.31 -26.19
C THR A 472 45.07 -15.77 -26.60
#